data_AF-A0A934HK34-F1
#
_entry.id   AF-A0A934HK34-F1
#
_cell.length_a   1.000
_cell.length_b   1.000
_cell.length_c   1.000
_cell.angle_alpha   90.00
_cell.angle_beta   90.00
_cell.angle_gamma   90.00
#
_symmetry.space_group_name_H-M   'P 1'
#
loop_
_entity.id
_entity.type
_entity.pdbx_description
1 polymer ?
#
loop_
_entity_poly.entity_id
_entity_poly.type
_entity_poly.pdbx_seq_one_letter_code
_entity_poly.pdbx_strand_id
1 'polypeptide(L)'
;MTQSHSPSTRWTFWAMLAVLLLASYLRIHDLNAQGLWGDEGWSIWLARGDSLRDLTLTMVADHHGPIYSTLLRAWDGIAGQSVLALRWITVLFSVGSVALIYGLGRAMFTPAAGVGAALAFALMDKQIVLAQEVRDYPMVFFSMIAIAYFYVRWLGQNQGAASSAPTKALRRRGIRVKPASPPTPSPSEMERGSQPGHSPTKASETTPPFSAQRGNGAGGIGVNAPGYAFWFVACSVWGLYLHYYCFMVNLAILLHALITLRDRQAWRHFLALNGLIALAFAPWLP
;
A
#
# COMPACT_ATOMS: atom_id res chain seq x y z
N MET A 1 32.79 -10.35 2.13
CA MET A 1 31.46 -9.70 2.22
C MET A 1 30.96 -9.43 0.81
N THR A 2 30.15 -10.31 0.25
CA THR A 2 29.43 -10.09 -1.02
C THR A 2 28.01 -10.51 -0.77
N GLN A 3 27.11 -9.54 -0.56
CA GLN A 3 25.68 -9.84 -0.51
C GLN A 3 25.27 -10.29 -1.91
N SER A 4 25.07 -11.60 -2.09
CA SER A 4 24.51 -12.15 -3.31
C SER A 4 23.07 -11.66 -3.42
N HIS A 5 22.84 -10.57 -4.13
CA HIS A 5 21.50 -10.19 -4.55
C HIS A 5 20.94 -11.35 -5.38
N SER A 6 19.88 -11.99 -4.91
CA SER A 6 19.22 -13.04 -5.67
C SER A 6 18.81 -12.47 -7.05
N PRO A 7 19.02 -13.20 -8.15
CA PRO A 7 18.70 -12.72 -9.50
C PRO A 7 17.24 -12.28 -9.67
N SER A 8 16.34 -12.75 -8.80
CA SER A 8 14.92 -12.35 -8.72
C SER A 8 14.68 -10.87 -8.38
N THR A 9 15.63 -10.15 -7.79
CA THR A 9 15.45 -8.75 -7.36
C THR A 9 15.90 -7.74 -8.42
N ARG A 10 16.77 -8.15 -9.36
CA ARG A 10 17.33 -7.22 -10.36
C ARG A 10 16.34 -6.94 -11.49
N TRP A 11 15.63 -7.95 -11.98
CA TRP A 11 14.68 -7.76 -13.08
C TRP A 11 13.46 -6.93 -12.65
N THR A 12 12.98 -7.09 -11.40
CA THR A 12 11.82 -6.35 -10.88
C THR A 12 12.12 -4.86 -10.75
N PHE A 13 13.37 -4.51 -10.42
CA PHE A 13 13.81 -3.11 -10.44
C PHE A 13 13.69 -2.50 -11.83
N TRP A 14 14.26 -3.15 -12.86
CA TRP A 14 14.21 -2.65 -14.23
C TRP A 14 12.80 -2.66 -14.80
N ALA A 15 12.00 -3.68 -14.48
CA ALA A 15 10.60 -3.74 -14.87
C ALA A 15 9.80 -2.59 -14.23
N MET A 16 9.99 -2.32 -12.93
CA MET A 16 9.33 -1.18 -12.28
C MET A 16 9.80 0.16 -12.81
N LEU A 17 11.09 0.31 -13.13
CA LEU A 17 11.59 1.52 -13.78
C LEU A 17 10.88 1.74 -15.12
N ALA A 18 10.79 0.70 -15.96
CA ALA A 18 10.07 0.76 -17.23
C ALA A 18 8.59 1.09 -17.04
N VAL A 19 7.91 0.47 -16.07
CA VAL A 19 6.51 0.75 -15.75
C VAL A 19 6.30 2.18 -15.28
N LEU A 20 7.20 2.73 -14.45
CA LEU A 20 7.09 4.12 -13.96
C LEU A 20 7.38 5.14 -15.08
N LEU A 21 8.32 4.85 -15.97
CA LEU A 21 8.58 5.67 -17.15
C LEU A 21 7.38 5.66 -18.09
N LEU A 22 6.81 4.48 -18.37
CA LEU A 22 5.60 4.33 -19.17
C LEU A 22 4.41 5.06 -18.52
N ALA A 23 4.19 4.85 -17.21
CA ALA A 23 3.12 5.50 -16.49
C ALA A 23 3.23 7.03 -16.55
N SER A 24 4.43 7.55 -16.32
CA SER A 24 4.73 8.98 -16.41
C SER A 24 4.46 9.51 -17.82
N TYR A 25 4.97 8.83 -18.86
CA TYR A 25 4.72 9.19 -20.24
C TYR A 25 3.22 9.28 -20.54
N LEU A 26 2.45 8.23 -20.23
CA LEU A 26 1.01 8.20 -20.49
C LEU A 26 0.24 9.32 -19.76
N ARG A 27 0.69 9.73 -18.57
CA ARG A 27 0.05 10.77 -17.76
C ARG A 27 0.44 12.18 -18.18
N ILE A 28 1.62 12.36 -18.78
CA ILE A 28 2.16 13.67 -19.16
C ILE A 28 1.94 13.96 -20.65
N HIS A 29 1.81 12.92 -21.48
CA HIS A 29 1.54 13.07 -22.90
C HIS A 29 0.24 13.86 -23.11
N ASP A 30 0.34 14.96 -23.85
CA ASP A 30 -0.77 15.87 -24.13
C ASP A 30 -1.47 16.47 -22.89
N LEU A 31 -0.74 16.59 -21.77
CA LEU A 31 -1.27 17.11 -20.50
C LEU A 31 -1.94 18.48 -20.61
N ASN A 32 -1.58 19.29 -21.60
CA ASN A 32 -2.18 20.62 -21.84
C ASN A 32 -3.06 20.69 -23.10
N ALA A 33 -3.26 19.58 -23.81
CA ALA A 33 -4.04 19.58 -25.05
C ALA A 33 -5.56 19.63 -24.78
N GLN A 34 -5.99 19.07 -23.66
CA GLN A 34 -7.40 19.05 -23.26
C GLN A 34 -7.80 20.38 -22.61
N GLY A 35 -8.97 20.89 -22.99
CA GLY A 35 -9.60 22.03 -22.34
C GLY A 35 -9.96 21.75 -20.87
N LEU A 36 -10.31 22.80 -20.13
CA LEU A 36 -10.77 22.70 -18.76
C LEU A 36 -12.22 22.18 -18.72
N TRP A 37 -12.44 21.17 -17.90
CA TRP A 37 -13.78 20.74 -17.52
C TRP A 37 -14.39 21.70 -16.50
N GLY A 38 -15.72 21.74 -16.41
CA GLY A 38 -16.42 22.65 -15.49
C GLY A 38 -16.08 22.41 -14.01
N ASP A 39 -15.90 21.16 -13.62
CA ASP A 39 -15.54 20.75 -12.26
C ASP A 39 -14.06 20.98 -11.92
N GLU A 40 -13.16 20.93 -12.91
CA GLU A 40 -11.79 21.45 -12.76
C GLU A 40 -11.82 22.95 -12.49
N GLY A 41 -12.60 23.71 -13.27
CA GLY A 41 -12.80 25.15 -13.08
C GLY A 41 -13.31 25.49 -11.68
N TRP A 42 -14.31 24.74 -11.19
CA TRP A 42 -14.81 24.87 -9.82
C TRP A 42 -13.72 24.62 -8.77
N SER A 43 -12.94 23.54 -8.94
CA SER A 43 -11.86 23.19 -8.02
C SER A 43 -10.80 24.29 -7.94
N ILE A 44 -10.42 24.87 -9.09
CA ILE A 44 -9.45 25.96 -9.19
C ILE A 44 -10.02 27.25 -8.59
N TRP A 45 -11.26 27.61 -8.92
CA TRP A 45 -11.94 28.79 -8.36
C TRP A 45 -11.98 28.74 -6.84
N LEU A 46 -12.38 27.58 -6.29
CA LEU A 46 -12.47 27.40 -4.85
C LEU A 46 -11.09 27.47 -4.17
N ALA A 47 -10.07 26.82 -4.76
CA ALA A 47 -8.70 26.88 -4.25
C ALA A 47 -8.16 28.31 -4.20
N ARG A 48 -8.58 29.17 -5.13
CA ARG A 48 -8.18 30.59 -5.23
C ARG A 48 -9.08 31.57 -4.46
N GLY A 49 -10.09 31.10 -3.74
CA GLY A 49 -10.98 31.95 -2.95
C GLY A 49 -10.27 32.77 -1.85
N ASP A 50 -11.01 33.58 -1.12
CA ASP A 50 -10.41 34.58 -0.23
C ASP A 50 -9.67 33.97 0.98
N SER A 51 -10.24 32.93 1.60
CA SER A 51 -9.67 32.33 2.81
C SER A 51 -9.80 30.81 2.90
N LEU A 52 -8.92 30.17 3.67
CA LEU A 52 -9.02 28.74 4.00
C LEU A 52 -10.31 28.41 4.76
N ARG A 53 -10.83 29.37 5.54
CA ARG A 53 -12.08 29.20 6.28
C ARG A 53 -13.25 29.10 5.31
N ASP A 54 -13.35 30.01 4.34
CA ASP A 54 -14.46 30.03 3.39
C ASP A 54 -14.41 28.81 2.46
N LEU A 55 -13.20 28.40 2.04
CA LEU A 55 -12.98 27.15 1.33
C LEU A 55 -13.49 25.94 2.12
N THR A 56 -13.13 25.85 3.41
CA THR A 56 -13.54 24.74 4.27
C THR A 56 -15.05 24.73 4.47
N LEU A 57 -15.67 25.90 4.73
CA LEU A 57 -17.13 26.00 4.89
C LEU A 57 -17.87 25.64 3.61
N THR A 58 -17.35 26.02 2.44
CA THR A 58 -17.92 25.65 1.14
C THR A 58 -17.85 24.14 0.93
N MET A 59 -16.72 23.51 1.24
CA MET A 59 -16.53 22.06 1.15
C MET A 59 -17.47 21.30 2.11
N VAL A 60 -17.61 21.77 3.35
CA VAL A 60 -18.57 21.22 4.32
C VAL A 60 -20.00 21.31 3.78
N ALA A 61 -20.40 22.47 3.23
CA ALA A 61 -21.73 22.65 2.65
C ALA A 61 -21.97 21.75 1.41
N ASP A 62 -20.91 21.48 0.64
CA ASP A 62 -20.93 20.59 -0.52
C ASP A 62 -20.69 19.12 -0.15
N HIS A 63 -20.66 18.77 1.14
CA HIS A 63 -20.46 17.39 1.64
C HIS A 63 -19.14 16.73 1.18
N HIS A 64 -18.12 17.53 0.89
CA HIS A 64 -16.78 17.07 0.53
C HIS A 64 -15.77 17.46 1.59
N GLY A 65 -14.73 16.64 1.77
CA GLY A 65 -13.67 16.95 2.72
C GLY A 65 -12.70 18.00 2.14
N PRO A 66 -12.11 18.87 2.98
CA PRO A 66 -11.37 20.05 2.53
C PRO A 66 -9.93 19.74 2.10
N ILE A 67 -9.46 18.50 2.22
CA ILE A 67 -8.04 18.17 2.04
C ILE A 67 -7.58 18.47 0.63
N TYR A 68 -8.32 18.02 -0.40
CA TYR A 68 -7.92 18.24 -1.78
C TYR A 68 -7.85 19.73 -2.10
N SER A 69 -8.92 20.47 -1.80
CA SER A 69 -9.03 21.91 -2.08
C SER A 69 -7.97 22.73 -1.34
N THR A 70 -7.66 22.35 -0.10
CA THR A 70 -6.59 22.98 0.70
C THR A 70 -5.21 22.71 0.10
N LEU A 71 -4.96 21.46 -0.32
CA LEU A 71 -3.69 21.08 -0.93
C LEU A 71 -3.52 21.72 -2.32
N LEU A 72 -4.60 21.81 -3.11
CA LEU A 72 -4.62 22.50 -4.39
C LEU A 72 -4.33 24.00 -4.23
N ARG A 73 -4.89 24.65 -3.21
CA ARG A 73 -4.55 26.06 -2.87
C ARG A 73 -3.06 26.22 -2.57
N ALA A 74 -2.51 25.33 -1.75
CA ALA A 74 -1.08 25.36 -1.43
C ALA A 74 -0.22 25.13 -2.68
N TRP A 75 -0.64 24.20 -3.55
CA TRP A 75 0.04 23.90 -4.81
C TRP A 75 -0.01 25.06 -5.82
N ASP A 76 -1.17 25.71 -5.98
CA ASP A 76 -1.33 26.91 -6.84
C ASP A 76 -0.32 28.01 -6.44
N GLY A 77 -0.09 28.18 -5.14
CA GLY A 77 0.86 29.16 -4.60
C GLY A 77 2.34 28.86 -4.88
N ILE A 78 2.73 27.62 -5.17
CA ILE A 78 4.14 27.23 -5.38
C ILE A 78 4.46 26.74 -6.79
N ALA A 79 3.51 26.11 -7.47
CA ALA A 79 3.70 25.55 -8.82
C ALA A 79 3.37 26.58 -9.92
N GLY A 80 2.63 27.63 -9.59
CA GLY A 80 2.13 28.64 -10.50
C GLY A 80 0.67 28.41 -10.91
N GLN A 81 0.09 29.43 -11.55
CA GLN A 81 -1.35 29.54 -11.78
C GLN A 81 -1.84 28.99 -13.13
N SER A 82 -0.93 28.46 -13.96
CA SER A 82 -1.34 27.86 -15.23
C SER A 82 -2.05 26.52 -15.00
N VAL A 83 -2.99 26.16 -15.89
CA VAL A 83 -3.67 24.86 -15.83
C VAL A 83 -2.67 23.71 -15.85
N LEU A 84 -1.65 23.81 -16.72
CA LEU A 84 -0.54 22.87 -16.79
C LEU A 84 0.16 22.69 -15.43
N ALA A 85 0.47 23.79 -14.73
CA ALA A 85 1.10 23.74 -13.41
C ALA A 85 0.22 23.04 -12.38
N LEU A 86 -1.09 23.29 -12.41
CA LEU A 86 -2.03 22.67 -11.48
C LEU A 86 -2.24 21.18 -11.76
N ARG A 87 -2.25 20.76 -13.02
CA ARG A 87 -2.36 19.34 -13.41
C ARG A 87 -1.20 18.47 -12.89
N TRP A 88 -0.04 19.06 -12.60
CA TRP A 88 1.07 18.29 -12.03
C TRP A 88 0.74 17.68 -10.67
N ILE A 89 -0.13 18.29 -9.86
CA ILE A 89 -0.49 17.72 -8.57
C ILE A 89 -1.14 16.34 -8.73
N THR A 90 -2.04 16.21 -9.71
CA THR A 90 -2.80 14.98 -9.96
C THR A 90 -1.95 13.94 -10.69
N VAL A 91 -1.08 14.36 -11.62
CA VAL A 91 -0.06 13.51 -12.23
C VAL A 91 0.85 12.88 -11.18
N LEU A 92 1.36 13.66 -10.23
CA LEU A 92 2.27 13.18 -9.18
C LEU A 92 1.62 12.11 -8.30
N PHE A 93 0.38 12.33 -7.87
CA PHE A 93 -0.36 11.32 -7.09
C PHE A 93 -0.72 10.08 -7.93
N SER A 94 -1.00 10.23 -9.23
CA SER A 94 -1.27 9.10 -10.11
C SER A 94 -0.01 8.23 -10.33
N VAL A 95 1.14 8.84 -10.59
CA VAL A 95 2.43 8.11 -10.70
C VAL A 95 2.82 7.50 -9.35
N GLY A 96 2.60 8.22 -8.26
CA GLY A 96 2.78 7.70 -6.89
C GLY A 96 1.92 6.47 -6.62
N SER A 97 0.70 6.43 -7.14
CA SER A 97 -0.21 5.29 -7.02
C SER A 97 0.33 4.05 -7.73
N VAL A 98 0.95 4.21 -8.91
CA VAL A 98 1.62 3.12 -9.65
C VAL A 98 2.78 2.54 -8.82
N ALA A 99 3.59 3.38 -8.19
CA ALA A 99 4.66 2.91 -7.32
C ALA A 99 4.12 2.20 -6.07
N LEU A 100 3.05 2.75 -5.48
CA LEU A 100 2.51 2.23 -4.23
C LEU A 100 1.77 0.91 -4.42
N ILE A 101 1.05 0.73 -5.53
CA ILE A 101 0.35 -0.54 -5.82
C ILE A 101 1.33 -1.69 -6.08
N TYR A 102 2.53 -1.40 -6.63
CA TYR A 102 3.63 -2.38 -6.65
C TYR A 102 4.01 -2.79 -5.22
N GLY A 103 4.16 -1.81 -4.32
CA GLY A 103 4.46 -2.05 -2.91
C GLY A 103 3.42 -2.95 -2.23
N LEU A 104 2.13 -2.70 -2.49
CA LEU A 104 1.01 -3.50 -2.02
C LEU A 104 1.02 -4.92 -2.59
N GLY A 105 1.11 -5.08 -3.91
CA GLY A 105 1.12 -6.39 -4.56
C GLY A 105 2.31 -7.24 -4.11
N ARG A 106 3.48 -6.63 -3.92
CA ARG A 106 4.66 -7.30 -3.35
C ARG A 106 4.45 -7.70 -1.89
N ALA A 107 3.75 -6.89 -1.09
CA ALA A 107 3.50 -7.19 0.32
C ALA A 107 2.46 -8.29 0.52
N MET A 108 1.48 -8.40 -0.38
CA MET A 108 0.43 -9.42 -0.31
C MET A 108 0.83 -10.75 -0.98
N PHE A 109 1.64 -10.68 -2.03
CA PHE A 109 1.94 -11.83 -2.88
C PHE A 109 3.45 -11.93 -3.17
N THR A 110 3.88 -11.55 -4.37
CA THR A 110 5.25 -11.67 -4.86
C THR A 110 5.68 -10.38 -5.55
N PRO A 111 7.00 -10.14 -5.73
CA PRO A 111 7.47 -9.02 -6.52
C PRO A 111 6.91 -8.98 -7.95
N ALA A 112 6.71 -10.15 -8.58
CA ALA A 112 6.13 -10.24 -9.92
C ALA A 112 4.65 -9.82 -9.94
N ALA A 113 3.87 -10.23 -8.95
CA ALA A 113 2.48 -9.79 -8.80
C ALA A 113 2.39 -8.27 -8.59
N GLY A 114 3.33 -7.69 -7.83
CA GLY A 114 3.46 -6.24 -7.70
C GLY A 114 3.70 -5.54 -9.03
N VAL A 115 4.62 -6.04 -9.86
CA VAL A 115 4.90 -5.47 -11.19
C VAL A 115 3.66 -5.56 -12.08
N GLY A 116 2.98 -6.71 -12.08
CA GLY A 116 1.74 -6.91 -12.82
C GLY A 116 0.63 -5.94 -12.40
N ALA A 117 0.45 -5.73 -11.09
CA ALA A 117 -0.52 -4.78 -10.56
C ALA A 117 -0.19 -3.32 -10.95
N ALA A 118 1.08 -2.93 -10.87
CA ALA A 118 1.53 -1.61 -11.29
C ALA A 118 1.37 -1.38 -12.78
N LEU A 119 1.68 -2.37 -13.62
CA LEU A 119 1.47 -2.30 -15.06
C LEU A 119 -0.02 -2.19 -15.41
N ALA A 120 -0.87 -3.01 -14.79
CA ALA A 120 -2.32 -2.95 -15.01
C ALA A 120 -2.90 -1.58 -14.62
N PHE A 121 -2.46 -1.01 -13.49
CA PHE A 121 -2.88 0.32 -13.06
C PHE A 121 -2.29 1.44 -13.94
N ALA A 122 -1.06 1.28 -14.42
CA ALA A 122 -0.41 2.24 -15.33
C ALA A 122 -1.16 2.37 -16.66
N LEU A 123 -1.68 1.25 -17.18
CA LEU A 123 -2.41 1.13 -18.45
C LEU A 123 -3.93 1.35 -18.33
N MET A 124 -4.46 1.52 -17.12
CA MET A 124 -5.89 1.73 -16.91
C MET A 124 -6.31 3.08 -17.52
N ASP A 125 -7.07 3.04 -18.61
CA ASP A 125 -7.52 4.22 -19.36
C ASP A 125 -8.10 5.31 -18.45
N LYS A 126 -9.00 4.93 -17.53
CA LYS A 126 -9.61 5.89 -16.61
C LYS A 126 -8.60 6.54 -15.66
N GLN A 127 -7.52 5.86 -15.26
CA GLN A 127 -6.45 6.51 -14.46
C GLN A 127 -5.69 7.54 -15.27
N ILE A 128 -5.49 7.29 -16.57
CA ILE A 128 -4.76 8.18 -17.45
C ILE A 128 -5.55 9.47 -17.62
N VAL A 129 -6.84 9.37 -17.93
CA VAL A 129 -7.75 10.54 -18.06
C VAL A 129 -7.79 11.33 -16.76
N LEU A 130 -8.08 10.68 -15.63
CA LEU A 130 -8.19 11.36 -14.33
C LEU A 130 -6.86 11.96 -13.84
N ALA A 131 -5.72 11.43 -14.26
CA ALA A 131 -4.41 11.99 -13.91
C ALA A 131 -4.13 13.32 -14.61
N GLN A 132 -4.85 13.62 -15.69
CA GLN A 132 -4.70 14.86 -16.45
C GLN A 132 -5.73 15.93 -16.06
N GLU A 133 -6.63 15.61 -15.12
CA GLU A 133 -7.62 16.56 -14.63
C GLU A 133 -7.16 17.18 -13.31
N VAL A 134 -7.49 18.44 -13.04
CA VAL A 134 -7.29 19.10 -11.74
C VAL A 134 -8.40 18.69 -10.77
N ARG A 135 -8.50 17.38 -10.49
CA ARG A 135 -9.49 16.76 -9.60
C ARG A 135 -8.84 15.85 -8.56
N ASP A 136 -9.59 15.54 -7.51
CA ASP A 136 -9.11 14.76 -6.36
C ASP A 136 -8.93 13.27 -6.63
N TYR A 137 -9.52 12.73 -7.72
CA TYR A 137 -9.57 11.30 -7.97
C TYR A 137 -8.20 10.57 -7.93
N PRO A 138 -7.10 11.07 -8.53
CA PRO A 138 -5.81 10.41 -8.41
C PRO A 138 -5.28 10.33 -6.96
N MET A 139 -5.60 11.33 -6.14
CA MET A 139 -5.29 11.30 -4.71
C MET A 139 -6.15 10.28 -3.97
N VAL A 140 -7.40 10.07 -4.40
CA VAL A 140 -8.29 9.05 -3.84
C VAL A 140 -7.70 7.67 -4.08
N PHE A 141 -7.28 7.36 -5.31
CA PHE A 141 -6.62 6.09 -5.60
C PHE A 141 -5.35 5.90 -4.78
N PHE A 142 -4.49 6.91 -4.72
CA PHE A 142 -3.29 6.87 -3.88
C PHE A 142 -3.63 6.55 -2.43
N SER A 143 -4.62 7.25 -1.87
CA SER A 143 -5.05 7.09 -0.47
C SER A 143 -5.62 5.69 -0.22
N MET A 144 -6.48 5.18 -1.11
CA MET A 144 -7.04 3.84 -0.98
C MET A 144 -5.96 2.75 -0.99
N ILE A 145 -4.97 2.88 -1.90
CA ILE A 145 -3.85 1.95 -1.98
C ILE A 145 -2.95 2.08 -0.74
N ALA A 146 -2.73 3.29 -0.23
CA ALA A 146 -1.96 3.54 1.00
C ALA A 146 -2.63 2.90 2.23
N ILE A 147 -3.94 3.08 2.39
CA ILE A 147 -4.74 2.47 3.46
C ILE A 147 -4.57 0.95 3.44
N ALA A 148 -4.78 0.33 2.27
CA ALA A 148 -4.62 -1.12 2.11
C ALA A 148 -3.18 -1.59 2.37
N TYR A 149 -2.19 -0.84 1.88
CA TYR A 149 -0.77 -1.14 2.09
C TYR A 149 -0.42 -1.14 3.58
N PHE A 150 -0.72 -0.07 4.31
CA PHE A 150 -0.39 0.01 5.72
C PHE A 150 -1.16 -0.99 6.57
N TYR A 151 -2.41 -1.30 6.23
CA TYR A 151 -3.17 -2.38 6.85
C TYR A 151 -2.48 -3.75 6.70
N VAL A 152 -2.09 -4.13 5.47
CA VAL A 152 -1.39 -5.39 5.19
C VAL A 152 -0.06 -5.46 5.95
N ARG A 153 0.69 -4.36 5.98
CA ARG A 153 1.97 -4.29 6.71
C ARG A 153 1.79 -4.43 8.22
N TRP A 154 0.75 -3.80 8.77
CA TRP A 154 0.38 -3.94 10.18
C TRP A 154 -0.01 -5.37 10.54
N LEU A 155 -0.83 -6.04 9.71
CA LEU A 155 -1.19 -7.45 9.91
C LEU A 155 0.04 -8.35 9.91
N GLY A 156 0.93 -8.21 8.92
CA GLY A 156 2.15 -9.01 8.82
C GLY A 156 3.08 -8.84 10.03
N GLN A 157 3.18 -7.62 10.57
CA GLN A 157 3.96 -7.35 11.78
C GLN A 157 3.39 -8.08 13.01
N ASN A 158 2.07 -8.06 13.19
CA ASN A 158 1.42 -8.70 14.34
C ASN A 158 1.50 -10.23 14.30
N GLN A 159 1.36 -10.84 13.11
CA GLN A 159 1.50 -12.28 12.94
C GLN A 159 2.95 -12.74 13.20
N GLY A 160 3.94 -11.99 12.70
CA GLY A 160 5.36 -12.25 12.95
C GLY A 160 5.73 -12.17 14.44
N ALA A 161 5.20 -11.18 15.16
CA ALA A 161 5.42 -11.04 16.60
C ALA A 161 4.88 -12.24 17.39
N ALA A 162 3.65 -12.67 17.11
CA ALA A 162 3.00 -13.81 17.77
C ALA A 162 3.78 -15.13 17.56
N SER A 163 4.28 -15.39 16.35
CA SER A 163 5.06 -16.60 16.04
C SER A 163 6.42 -16.66 16.77
N SER A 164 7.00 -15.52 17.13
CA SER A 164 8.31 -15.42 17.79
C SER A 164 8.27 -15.44 19.33
N ALA A 165 7.08 -15.31 19.93
CA ALA A 165 6.89 -15.21 21.37
C ALA A 165 7.25 -16.50 22.15
N PRO A 166 6.90 -17.72 21.70
CA PRO A 166 7.23 -18.95 22.43
C PRO A 166 8.74 -19.18 22.54
N THR A 167 9.48 -18.91 21.45
CA THR A 167 10.93 -19.11 21.37
C THR A 167 11.69 -18.12 22.26
N LYS A 168 11.22 -16.86 22.33
CA LYS A 168 11.81 -15.84 23.23
C LYS A 168 11.53 -16.15 24.70
N ALA A 169 10.33 -16.62 25.03
CA ALA A 169 9.96 -17.00 26.40
C ALA A 169 10.79 -18.20 26.91
N LEU A 170 10.97 -19.22 26.08
CA LEU A 170 11.80 -20.39 26.39
C LEU A 170 13.28 -20.02 26.54
N ARG A 171 13.80 -19.17 25.65
CA ARG A 171 15.18 -18.69 25.72
C ARG A 171 15.44 -17.80 26.93
N ARG A 172 14.46 -17.00 27.37
CA ARG A 172 14.52 -16.22 28.63
C ARG A 172 14.52 -17.09 29.88
N ARG A 173 13.95 -18.29 29.82
CA ARG A 173 13.99 -19.30 30.90
C ARG A 173 15.25 -20.17 30.86
N GLY A 174 16.25 -19.84 30.04
CA GLY A 174 17.46 -20.65 29.88
C GLY A 174 17.25 -21.99 29.17
N ILE A 175 16.03 -22.25 28.65
CA ILE A 175 15.69 -23.50 27.99
C ILE A 175 16.21 -23.43 26.56
N ARG A 176 17.29 -24.18 26.28
CA ARG A 176 17.85 -24.31 24.94
C ARG A 176 16.96 -25.22 24.10
N VAL A 177 16.19 -24.62 23.19
CA VAL A 177 15.46 -25.37 22.16
C VAL A 177 16.48 -25.94 21.17
N LYS A 178 16.67 -27.27 21.18
CA LYS A 178 17.51 -27.98 20.22
C LYS A 178 16.80 -27.92 18.84
N PRO A 179 17.50 -27.61 17.73
CA PRO A 179 16.89 -27.67 16.41
C PRO A 179 16.34 -29.08 16.18
N ALA A 180 15.16 -29.18 15.55
CA ALA A 180 14.56 -30.45 15.19
C ALA A 180 15.57 -31.27 14.38
N SER A 181 15.83 -32.50 14.82
CA SER A 181 16.63 -33.46 14.07
C SER A 181 16.02 -33.59 12.67
N PRO A 182 16.82 -33.69 11.59
CA PRO A 182 16.28 -34.02 10.28
C PRO A 182 15.44 -35.31 10.38
N PRO A 183 14.33 -35.40 9.63
CA PRO A 183 13.50 -36.60 9.63
C PRO A 183 14.39 -37.81 9.31
N THR A 184 14.27 -38.85 10.13
CA THR A 184 14.92 -40.13 9.87
C THR A 184 14.36 -40.65 8.54
N PRO A 185 15.20 -40.98 7.55
CA PRO A 185 14.72 -41.53 6.29
C PRO A 185 13.91 -42.79 6.57
N SER A 186 12.79 -42.96 5.86
CA SER A 186 11.95 -44.14 5.97
C SER A 186 12.75 -45.39 5.56
N PRO A 187 12.37 -46.61 6.02
CA PRO A 187 13.02 -47.86 5.60
C PRO A 187 13.11 -47.99 4.06
N SER A 188 12.11 -47.45 3.34
CA SER A 188 12.04 -47.44 1.87
C SER A 188 13.02 -46.48 1.18
N GLU A 189 13.61 -45.54 1.91
CA GLU A 189 14.64 -44.61 1.43
C GLU A 189 16.05 -45.16 1.69
N MET A 190 16.21 -46.00 2.73
CA MET A 190 17.49 -46.69 3.01
C MET A 190 17.79 -47.79 1.98
N GLU A 191 16.78 -48.51 1.48
CA GLU A 191 16.96 -49.54 0.43
C GLU A 191 17.23 -48.96 -0.97
N ARG A 192 16.85 -47.70 -1.23
CA ARG A 192 17.11 -47.05 -2.53
C ARG A 192 18.52 -46.48 -2.69
N GLY A 193 19.28 -46.37 -1.60
CA GLY A 193 20.65 -45.86 -1.62
C GLY A 193 21.72 -46.87 -2.06
N SER A 194 21.36 -48.13 -2.29
CA SER A 194 22.30 -49.23 -2.59
C SER A 194 22.26 -49.74 -4.03
N GLN A 195 21.49 -49.12 -4.93
CA GLN A 195 21.52 -49.47 -6.36
C GLN A 195 22.40 -48.50 -7.18
N PRO A 196 23.42 -48.99 -7.91
CA PRO A 196 24.21 -48.14 -8.79
C PRO A 196 23.41 -47.84 -10.07
N GLY A 197 23.12 -46.55 -10.30
CA GLY A 197 22.80 -46.07 -11.65
C GLY A 197 21.46 -45.38 -11.88
N HIS A 198 20.86 -44.69 -10.91
CA HIS A 198 19.71 -43.81 -11.18
C HIS A 198 19.97 -42.37 -10.71
N SER A 199 20.15 -41.48 -11.68
CA SER A 199 20.15 -40.03 -11.52
C SER A 199 18.78 -39.54 -11.01
N PRO A 200 18.71 -38.72 -9.95
CA PRO A 200 17.43 -38.33 -9.36
C PRO A 200 16.73 -37.27 -10.22
N THR A 201 15.60 -37.67 -10.82
CA THR A 201 14.58 -36.77 -11.35
C THR A 201 14.02 -35.88 -10.24
N LYS A 202 14.02 -34.56 -10.48
CA LYS A 202 13.45 -33.52 -9.59
C LYS A 202 12.00 -33.86 -9.22
N ALA A 203 11.76 -34.09 -7.94
CA ALA A 203 10.41 -34.13 -7.37
C ALA A 203 9.74 -32.76 -7.51
N SER A 204 8.50 -32.76 -7.98
CA SER A 204 7.62 -31.60 -8.06
C SER A 204 7.31 -31.06 -6.66
N GLU A 205 7.81 -29.86 -6.35
CA GLU A 205 7.42 -29.11 -5.16
C GLU A 205 5.98 -28.62 -5.29
N THR A 206 5.05 -29.33 -4.65
CA THR A 206 3.72 -28.79 -4.31
C THR A 206 3.90 -27.68 -3.27
N THR A 207 3.66 -26.43 -3.67
CA THR A 207 3.76 -25.26 -2.80
C THR A 207 2.56 -25.22 -1.84
N PRO A 208 2.74 -25.16 -0.51
CA PRO A 208 1.63 -24.93 0.42
C PRO A 208 1.10 -23.49 0.28
N PRO A 209 -0.19 -23.22 0.59
CA PRO A 209 -0.67 -21.86 0.64
C PRO A 209 0.03 -21.14 1.80
N PHE A 210 0.59 -19.97 1.51
CA PHE A 210 1.08 -19.02 2.51
C PHE A 210 2.37 -19.41 3.26
N SER A 211 3.44 -19.73 2.52
CA SER A 211 4.78 -19.58 3.09
C SER A 211 5.21 -18.11 3.02
N ALA A 212 5.13 -17.41 4.15
CA ALA A 212 5.65 -16.06 4.31
C ALA A 212 7.12 -16.01 3.84
N GLN A 213 7.38 -15.37 2.69
CA GLN A 213 8.73 -14.95 2.33
C GLN A 213 9.22 -14.01 3.44
N ARG A 214 10.11 -14.50 4.29
CA ARG A 214 10.78 -13.72 5.33
C ARG A 214 11.68 -12.69 4.68
N GLY A 215 11.12 -11.55 4.31
CA GLY A 215 11.87 -10.32 4.12
C GLY A 215 12.34 -9.83 5.48
N ASN A 216 13.56 -10.21 5.87
CA ASN A 216 14.22 -9.72 7.06
C ASN A 216 14.62 -8.24 6.85
N GLY A 217 13.65 -7.34 6.95
CA GLY A 217 13.84 -5.89 6.97
C GLY A 217 14.04 -5.38 8.39
N ALA A 218 15.03 -5.92 9.09
CA ALA A 218 15.53 -5.36 10.34
C ALA A 218 16.88 -4.72 10.04
N GLY A 219 16.90 -3.39 9.90
CA GLY A 219 18.11 -2.63 9.58
C GLY A 219 17.86 -1.13 9.67
N GLY A 220 17.90 -0.61 10.90
CA GLY A 220 18.06 0.77 11.36
C GLY A 220 17.82 1.95 10.41
N ILE A 221 16.80 2.76 10.76
CA ILE A 221 16.90 4.22 10.75
C ILE A 221 16.36 4.70 12.10
N GLY A 222 17.18 5.46 12.83
CA GLY A 222 16.91 5.91 14.19
C GLY A 222 15.83 6.99 14.30
N VAL A 223 15.28 7.08 15.51
CA VAL A 223 14.39 8.11 16.08
C VAL A 223 12.95 8.15 15.52
N ASN A 224 12.03 7.53 16.25
CA ASN A 224 10.58 7.81 16.28
C ASN A 224 9.77 7.74 14.96
N ALA A 225 10.13 6.88 14.00
CA ALA A 225 9.21 6.63 12.88
C ALA A 225 7.93 5.94 13.39
N PRO A 226 6.73 6.51 13.16
CA PRO A 226 5.50 5.87 13.61
C PRO A 226 5.27 4.54 12.88
N GLY A 227 4.82 3.53 13.61
CA GLY A 227 4.59 2.17 13.08
C GLY A 227 3.45 2.08 12.06
N TYR A 228 3.32 0.95 11.37
CA TYR A 228 2.29 0.77 10.31
C TYR A 228 0.85 1.02 10.78
N ALA A 229 0.54 0.77 12.05
CA ALA A 229 -0.77 1.04 12.63
C ALA A 229 -1.15 2.53 12.59
N PHE A 230 -0.18 3.40 12.89
CA PHE A 230 -0.37 4.84 12.82
C PHE A 230 -0.65 5.28 11.39
N TRP A 231 0.16 4.83 10.43
CA TRP A 231 -0.03 5.20 9.03
C TRP A 231 -1.33 4.65 8.44
N PHE A 232 -1.76 3.46 8.87
CA PHE A 232 -3.09 2.96 8.53
C PHE A 232 -4.20 3.93 8.99
N VAL A 233 -4.17 4.37 10.24
CA VAL A 233 -5.15 5.34 10.77
C VAL A 233 -5.03 6.69 10.06
N ALA A 234 -3.82 7.22 9.95
CA ALA A 234 -3.57 8.53 9.35
C ALA A 234 -4.03 8.58 7.88
N CYS A 235 -3.68 7.57 7.06
CA CYS A 235 -4.14 7.48 5.68
C CYS A 235 -5.65 7.28 5.58
N SER A 236 -6.27 6.59 6.54
CA SER A 236 -7.73 6.39 6.55
C SER A 236 -8.47 7.68 6.86
N VAL A 237 -8.02 8.44 7.86
CA VAL A 237 -8.57 9.76 8.19
C VAL A 237 -8.34 10.73 7.03
N TRP A 238 -7.11 10.79 6.50
CA TRP A 238 -6.78 11.57 5.31
C TRP A 238 -7.71 11.22 4.13
N GLY A 239 -7.89 9.93 3.85
CA GLY A 239 -8.74 9.48 2.76
C GLY A 239 -10.19 9.90 2.93
N LEU A 240 -10.75 9.79 4.15
CA LEU A 240 -12.14 10.18 4.42
C LEU A 240 -12.36 11.69 4.32
N TYR A 241 -11.38 12.50 4.73
CA TYR A 241 -11.38 13.97 4.58
C TYR A 241 -10.94 14.44 3.19
N LEU A 242 -10.53 13.52 2.32
CA LEU A 242 -10.26 13.77 0.92
C LEU A 242 -11.54 13.49 0.11
N HIS A 243 -12.06 12.27 0.22
CA HIS A 243 -13.25 11.85 -0.51
C HIS A 243 -13.93 10.67 0.19
N TYR A 244 -15.25 10.70 0.31
CA TYR A 244 -16.02 9.67 1.00
C TYR A 244 -15.88 8.26 0.39
N TYR A 245 -15.47 8.12 -0.88
CA TYR A 245 -15.15 6.83 -1.50
C TYR A 245 -14.03 6.06 -0.76
N CYS A 246 -13.16 6.75 -0.01
CA CYS A 246 -12.18 6.07 0.85
C CYS A 246 -12.84 5.25 1.98
N PHE A 247 -14.12 5.47 2.26
CA PHE A 247 -14.90 4.58 3.13
C PHE A 247 -14.97 3.15 2.57
N MET A 248 -15.01 2.98 1.24
CA MET A 248 -15.16 1.65 0.61
C MET A 248 -13.97 0.73 0.92
N VAL A 249 -12.74 1.25 0.94
CA VAL A 249 -11.57 0.44 1.32
C VAL A 249 -11.55 0.13 2.82
N ASN A 250 -12.00 1.05 3.66
CA ASN A 250 -12.13 0.82 5.10
C ASN A 250 -13.18 -0.26 5.39
N LEU A 251 -14.32 -0.23 4.69
CA LEU A 251 -15.35 -1.25 4.77
C LEU A 251 -14.82 -2.62 4.30
N ALA A 252 -14.10 -2.66 3.17
CA ALA A 252 -13.48 -3.90 2.69
C ALA A 252 -12.47 -4.48 3.71
N ILE A 253 -11.69 -3.63 4.37
CA ILE A 253 -10.77 -4.02 5.44
C ILE A 253 -11.51 -4.55 6.66
N LEU A 254 -12.63 -3.94 7.03
CA LEU A 254 -13.48 -4.42 8.12
C LEU A 254 -14.06 -5.80 7.81
N LEU A 255 -14.58 -6.00 6.60
CA LEU A 255 -15.07 -7.31 6.15
C LEU A 255 -13.95 -8.36 6.12
N HIS A 256 -12.77 -7.98 5.61
CA HIS A 256 -11.60 -8.86 5.63
C HIS A 256 -11.20 -9.22 7.07
N ALA A 257 -11.19 -8.26 8.00
CA ALA A 257 -10.86 -8.49 9.40
C ALA A 257 -11.85 -9.45 10.08
N LEU A 258 -13.15 -9.31 9.80
CA LEU A 258 -14.20 -10.22 10.30
C LEU A 258 -13.94 -11.69 9.92
N ILE A 259 -13.37 -11.92 8.74
CA ILE A 259 -13.10 -13.27 8.23
C ILE A 259 -11.73 -13.80 8.70
N THR A 260 -10.72 -12.93 8.82
CA THR A 260 -9.32 -13.34 8.99
C THR A 260 -8.79 -13.23 10.41
N LEU A 261 -9.26 -12.27 11.22
CA LEU A 261 -8.77 -12.11 12.59
C LEU A 261 -9.41 -13.14 13.51
N ARG A 262 -8.57 -13.99 14.13
CA ARG A 262 -9.02 -15.03 15.08
C ARG A 262 -8.58 -14.77 16.52
N ASP A 263 -7.54 -13.96 16.71
CA ASP A 263 -6.98 -13.66 18.03
C ASP A 263 -7.69 -12.48 18.72
N ARG A 264 -7.97 -12.60 20.02
CA ARG A 264 -8.66 -11.57 20.81
C ARG A 264 -7.83 -10.29 20.93
N GLN A 265 -6.51 -10.40 21.07
CA GLN A 265 -5.65 -9.22 21.19
C GLN A 265 -5.56 -8.47 19.85
N ALA A 266 -5.47 -9.19 18.73
CA ALA A 266 -5.54 -8.61 17.39
C ALA A 266 -6.88 -7.87 17.15
N TRP A 267 -8.00 -8.47 17.57
CA TRP A 267 -9.32 -7.82 17.54
C TRP A 267 -9.38 -6.53 18.35
N ARG A 268 -8.84 -6.53 19.58
CA ARG A 268 -8.81 -5.32 20.42
C ARG A 268 -8.02 -4.19 19.75
N HIS A 269 -6.85 -4.49 19.19
CA HIS A 269 -6.07 -3.49 18.46
C HIS A 269 -6.81 -3.01 17.20
N PHE A 270 -7.38 -3.93 16.41
CA PHE A 270 -8.15 -3.57 15.22
C PHE A 270 -9.31 -2.63 15.53
N LEU A 271 -10.10 -2.95 16.56
CA LEU A 271 -11.21 -2.12 17.02
C LEU A 271 -10.73 -0.76 17.55
N ALA A 272 -9.61 -0.71 18.27
CA ALA A 272 -9.05 0.56 18.73
C ALA A 272 -8.63 1.46 17.55
N LEU A 273 -7.96 0.91 16.53
CA LEU A 273 -7.55 1.67 15.33
C LEU A 273 -8.76 2.19 14.56
N ASN A 274 -9.77 1.35 14.31
CA ASN A 274 -10.99 1.77 13.61
C ASN A 274 -11.86 2.72 14.44
N GLY A 275 -11.85 2.58 15.77
CA GLY A 275 -12.47 3.54 16.69
C GLY A 275 -11.84 4.92 16.58
N LEU A 276 -10.50 5.01 16.47
CA LEU A 276 -9.82 6.28 16.23
C LEU A 276 -10.21 6.89 14.87
N ILE A 277 -10.30 6.09 13.81
CA ILE A 277 -10.75 6.56 12.49
C ILE A 277 -12.18 7.10 12.57
N ALA A 278 -13.10 6.36 13.20
CA ALA A 278 -14.49 6.76 13.36
C ALA A 278 -14.63 8.05 14.20
N LEU A 279 -13.91 8.15 15.33
CA LEU A 279 -13.92 9.36 16.16
C LEU A 279 -13.36 10.57 15.42
N ALA A 280 -12.30 10.39 14.63
CA ALA A 280 -11.72 11.46 13.83
C ALA A 280 -12.67 11.94 12.73
N PHE A 281 -13.49 11.05 12.16
CA PHE A 281 -14.46 11.40 11.12
C PHE A 281 -15.84 11.80 11.67
N ALA A 282 -16.11 11.58 12.96
CA ALA A 282 -17.41 11.87 13.59
C ALA A 282 -17.95 13.30 13.33
N PRO A 283 -17.12 14.37 13.28
CA PRO A 283 -17.61 15.72 12.96
C PRO A 283 -18.21 15.89 11.56
N TRP A 284 -18.03 14.92 10.66
CA TRP A 284 -18.53 14.92 9.28
C TRP A 284 -19.79 14.06 9.08
N LEU A 285 -20.29 13.41 10.13
CA LEU A 285 -21.55 12.69 10.08
C LEU A 285 -22.71 13.68 10.28
N PRO A 286 -23.81 13.57 9.49
CA PRO A 286 -24.98 14.43 9.59
C PRO A 286 -25.78 14.22 10.89
#